data_AF-A0A1N7J5N3-F1
#
_entry.id   AF-A0A1N7J5N3-F1
#
_cell.length_a   1.000
_cell.length_b   1.000
_cell.length_c   1.000
_cell.angle_alpha   90.00
_cell.angle_beta   90.00
_cell.angle_gamma   90.00
#
_symmetry.space_group_name_H-M   'P 1'
#
loop_
_entity.id
_entity.type
_entity.pdbx_description
1 polymer ?
#
loop_
_entity_poly.entity_id
_entity_poly.type
_entity_poly.pdbx_seq_one_letter_code
_entity_poly.pdbx_strand_id
1 'polypeptide(L)'
;MRLLKSFFIEFLILFLFVNIVIVLFLFIDIPEVQFNLKSVSNIILRFGIIFSIPVSLIITGSHFLYSKIAKNTLFKILIIIIALVLLYIIYYIFYWYVGISGLIDDPFAQ
;
A
#
# COMPACT_ATOMS: atom_id res chain seq x y z
N MET A 1 -2.18 -13.41 22.81
CA MET A 1 -1.45 -14.07 21.70
C MET A 1 -2.29 -14.29 20.43
N ARG A 2 -3.55 -14.77 20.52
CA ARG A 2 -4.40 -15.04 19.33
C ARG A 2 -4.74 -13.80 18.48
N LEU A 3 -5.05 -12.66 19.12
CA LEU A 3 -5.35 -11.40 18.45
C LEU A 3 -4.17 -10.86 17.64
N LEU A 4 -2.98 -10.89 18.25
CA LEU A 4 -1.74 -10.42 17.62
C LEU A 4 -1.40 -11.28 16.39
N LYS A 5 -1.54 -12.60 16.48
CA LYS A 5 -1.35 -13.50 15.33
C LYS A 5 -2.31 -13.18 14.18
N SER A 6 -3.58 -12.93 14.49
CA SER A 6 -4.58 -12.55 13.48
C SER A 6 -4.22 -11.24 12.79
N PHE A 7 -3.77 -10.24 13.56
CA PHE A 7 -3.34 -8.96 13.04
C PHE A 7 -2.16 -9.10 12.06
N PHE A 8 -1.13 -9.85 12.47
CA PHE A 8 0.05 -10.07 11.62
C PHE A 8 -0.29 -10.84 10.32
N ILE A 9 -1.17 -11.83 10.38
CA ILE A 9 -1.60 -12.58 9.20
C ILE A 9 -2.36 -11.65 8.23
N GLU A 10 -3.32 -10.88 8.75
CA GLU A 10 -4.08 -9.92 7.94
C GLU A 10 -3.15 -8.87 7.31
N PHE A 11 -2.16 -8.39 8.08
CA PHE A 11 -1.17 -7.44 7.61
C PHE A 11 -0.35 -8.03 6.47
N LEU A 12 0.15 -9.26 6.63
CA LEU A 12 0.96 -9.92 5.60
C LEU A 12 0.16 -10.14 4.31
N ILE A 13 -1.11 -10.55 4.42
CA ILE A 13 -1.99 -10.75 3.26
C ILE A 13 -2.22 -9.42 2.54
N LEU A 14 -2.58 -8.37 3.27
CA LEU A 14 -2.79 -7.04 2.69
C LEU A 14 -1.50 -6.47 2.11
N PHE A 15 -0.35 -6.70 2.75
CA PHE A 15 0.94 -6.26 2.26
C PHE A 15 1.25 -6.88 0.91
N LEU A 16 1.10 -8.20 0.77
CA LEU A 16 1.30 -8.90 -0.49
C LEU A 16 0.31 -8.43 -1.56
N PHE A 17 -0.97 -8.27 -1.19
CA PHE A 17 -1.99 -7.79 -2.10
C PHE A 17 -1.71 -6.38 -2.62
N VAL A 18 -1.33 -5.45 -1.75
CA VAL A 18 -1.00 -4.07 -2.15
C VAL A 18 0.24 -4.03 -3.05
N ASN A 19 1.25 -4.87 -2.80
CA ASN A 19 2.39 -5.00 -3.71
C ASN A 19 1.95 -5.41 -5.12
N ILE A 20 1.06 -6.41 -5.23
CA ILE A 20 0.51 -6.85 -6.52
C ILE A 20 -0.23 -5.68 -7.21
N VAL A 21 -1.05 -4.94 -6.47
CA VAL A 21 -1.78 -3.78 -7.02
C VAL A 21 -0.82 -2.70 -7.52
N ILE A 22 0.23 -2.36 -6.77
CA ILE A 22 1.23 -1.36 -7.19
C ILE A 22 1.94 -1.81 -8.47
N VAL A 23 2.36 -3.07 -8.53
CA VAL A 23 3.04 -3.63 -9.71
C VAL A 23 2.13 -3.57 -10.93
N LEU A 24 0.90 -4.05 -10.81
CA LEU A 24 -0.07 -4.03 -11.91
C LEU A 24 -0.41 -2.61 -12.35
N PHE A 25 -0.59 -1.69 -11.40
CA PHE A 25 -0.85 -0.28 -11.70
C PHE A 25 0.26 0.34 -12.54
N LEU A 26 1.53 0.15 -12.15
CA LEU A 26 2.67 0.72 -12.87
C LEU A 26 2.89 0.10 -14.26
N PHE A 27 2.59 -1.18 -14.45
CA PHE A 27 2.63 -1.80 -15.78
C PHE A 27 1.52 -1.29 -16.71
N ILE A 28 0.36 -0.92 -16.16
CA ILE A 28 -0.73 -0.33 -16.94
C ILE A 28 -0.40 1.12 -17.31
N ASP A 29 0.12 1.88 -16.35
CA ASP A 29 0.39 3.32 -16.52
C ASP A 29 1.63 3.58 -17.38
N ILE A 30 2.58 2.62 -17.42
CA ILE A 30 3.85 2.75 -18.14
C ILE A 30 4.00 1.54 -19.09
N PRO A 31 3.34 1.57 -20.26
CA PRO A 31 3.27 0.43 -21.17
C PRO A 31 4.62 0.09 -21.85
N GLU A 32 5.61 0.97 -21.74
CA GLU A 32 6.97 0.78 -22.26
C GLU A 32 7.77 -0.24 -21.44
N VAL A 33 7.33 -0.55 -20.21
CA VAL A 33 8.00 -1.49 -19.32
C VAL A 33 7.63 -2.92 -19.70
N GLN A 34 8.61 -3.68 -20.18
CA GLN A 34 8.42 -5.09 -20.45
C GLN A 34 8.17 -5.87 -19.15
N PHE A 35 7.12 -6.70 -19.17
CA PHE A 35 6.80 -7.61 -18.08
C PHE A 35 7.85 -8.72 -17.99
N ASN A 36 8.80 -8.58 -17.07
CA ASN A 36 9.78 -9.60 -16.75
C ASN A 36 10.08 -9.60 -15.23
N LEU A 37 10.72 -10.67 -14.74
CA LEU A 37 11.04 -10.86 -13.32
C LEU A 37 11.91 -9.74 -12.72
N LYS A 38 12.83 -9.16 -13.50
CA LYS A 38 13.74 -8.09 -13.05
C LYS A 38 13.00 -6.75 -12.89
N SER A 39 12.12 -6.41 -13.84
CA SER A 39 11.25 -5.23 -13.76
C SER A 39 10.31 -5.33 -12.56
N VAL A 40 9.69 -6.50 -12.35
CA VAL A 40 8.82 -6.75 -11.19
C VAL A 40 9.58 -6.59 -9.88
N SER A 41 10.78 -7.17 -9.75
CA SER A 41 11.56 -7.04 -8.52
C SER A 41 12.00 -5.59 -8.27
N ASN A 42 12.40 -4.86 -9.31
CA ASN A 42 12.74 -3.44 -9.20
C ASN A 42 11.55 -2.60 -8.74
N ILE A 43 10.36 -2.83 -9.30
CA ILE A 43 9.14 -2.12 -8.91
C ILE A 43 8.80 -2.42 -7.45
N ILE A 44 8.86 -3.69 -7.03
CA ILE A 44 8.57 -4.07 -5.65
C ILE A 44 9.56 -3.42 -4.68
N LEU A 45 10.85 -3.44 -4.99
CA LEU A 45 11.89 -2.88 -4.11
C LEU A 45 11.81 -1.35 -4.01
N ARG A 46 11.58 -0.66 -5.13
CA ARG A 46 11.56 0.81 -5.19
C ARG A 46 10.23 1.42 -4.76
N PHE A 47 9.10 0.77 -5.08
CA PHE A 47 7.76 1.32 -4.85
C PHE A 47 6.93 0.40 -3.94
N GLY A 48 6.91 -0.90 -4.25
CA GLY A 48 6.09 -1.87 -3.54
C GLY A 48 6.28 -1.83 -2.03
N ILE A 49 7.49 -2.05 -1.52
CA ILE A 49 7.79 -2.12 -0.08
C ILE A 49 7.47 -0.79 0.62
N ILE A 50 7.89 0.33 0.04
CA ILE A 50 7.76 1.66 0.65
C ILE A 50 6.29 2.02 0.86
N PHE A 51 5.41 1.70 -0.10
CA PHE A 51 4.02 2.09 -0.07
C PHE A 51 3.07 1.01 0.46
N SER A 52 3.39 -0.27 0.28
CA SER A 52 2.56 -1.36 0.81
C SER A 52 2.59 -1.43 2.33
N ILE A 53 3.72 -1.18 3.00
CA ILE A 53 3.80 -1.17 4.46
C ILE A 53 2.79 -0.17 5.08
N PRO A 54 2.84 1.14 4.77
CA PRO A 54 1.95 2.11 5.40
C PRO A 54 0.48 1.87 5.02
N VAL A 55 0.18 1.49 3.78
CA VAL A 55 -1.20 1.17 3.36
C VAL A 55 -1.74 -0.03 4.14
N SER A 56 -0.98 -1.12 4.21
CA SER A 56 -1.41 -2.32 4.92
C SER A 56 -1.53 -2.09 6.43
N LEU A 57 -0.65 -1.27 7.02
CA LEU A 57 -0.76 -0.85 8.42
C LEU A 57 -2.03 -0.02 8.68
N ILE A 58 -2.36 0.91 7.80
CA ILE A 58 -3.58 1.73 7.95
C ILE A 58 -4.82 0.84 7.87
N ILE A 59 -4.91 -0.03 6.86
CA ILE A 59 -6.09 -0.88 6.66
C ILE A 59 -6.23 -1.87 7.82
N THR A 60 -5.17 -2.61 8.16
CA THR A 60 -5.23 -3.57 9.28
C THR A 60 -5.42 -2.91 10.63
N GLY A 61 -4.73 -1.79 10.88
CA GLY A 61 -4.90 -0.98 12.08
C GLY A 61 -6.34 -0.51 12.22
N SER A 62 -6.92 0.03 11.13
CA SER A 62 -8.31 0.50 11.12
C SER A 62 -9.30 -0.65 11.32
N HIS A 63 -9.10 -1.78 10.66
CA HIS A 63 -9.94 -2.97 10.86
C HIS A 63 -9.85 -3.49 12.31
N PHE A 64 -8.66 -3.53 12.90
CA PHE A 64 -8.46 -3.92 14.29
C PHE A 64 -9.16 -2.96 15.26
N LEU A 65 -8.94 -1.65 15.10
CA LEU A 65 -9.61 -0.62 15.90
C LEU A 65 -11.14 -0.73 15.78
N TYR A 66 -11.65 -0.88 14.55
CA TYR A 66 -13.08 -0.97 14.26
C TYR A 66 -13.74 -2.21 14.85
N SER A 67 -13.10 -3.38 14.73
CA SER A 67 -13.68 -4.66 15.11
C SER A 67 -13.48 -5.02 16.58
N LYS A 68 -12.40 -4.53 17.22
CA LYS A 68 -12.02 -4.93 18.58
C LYS A 68 -12.13 -3.83 19.63
N ILE A 69 -11.98 -2.56 19.25
CA ILE A 69 -11.89 -1.44 20.20
C ILE A 69 -13.13 -0.55 20.15
N ALA A 70 -13.66 -0.29 18.95
CA ALA A 70 -14.74 0.66 18.76
C ALA A 70 -16.09 0.16 19.29
N LYS A 71 -16.51 0.68 20.44
CA LYS A 71 -17.81 0.35 21.08
C LYS A 71 -18.98 1.15 20.51
N ASN A 72 -18.75 2.41 20.16
CA ASN A 72 -19.80 3.34 19.71
C ASN A 72 -19.69 3.66 18.22
N THR A 73 -20.84 3.90 17.58
CA THR A 73 -20.94 4.20 16.14
C THR A 73 -20.14 5.43 15.73
N LEU A 74 -20.13 6.49 16.56
CA LEU A 74 -19.34 7.70 16.28
C LEU A 74 -17.84 7.40 16.17
N PHE A 75 -17.30 6.54 17.05
CA PHE A 75 -15.89 6.18 17.02
C PHE A 75 -15.55 5.32 15.80
N LYS A 76 -16.47 4.44 15.38
CA LYS A 76 -16.34 3.66 14.14
C LYS A 76 -16.27 4.57 12.90
N ILE A 77 -17.14 5.56 12.82
CA ILE A 77 -17.14 6.55 11.74
C ILE A 77 -15.82 7.32 11.72
N LEU A 78 -15.34 7.76 12.89
CA LEU A 78 -14.07 8.48 13.01
C LEU A 78 -12.88 7.66 12.49
N ILE A 79 -12.80 6.37 12.85
CA ILE A 79 -11.76 5.46 12.34
C ILE A 79 -11.78 5.40 10.81
N ILE A 80 -12.96 5.26 10.20
CA ILE A 80 -13.12 5.19 8.75
C ILE A 80 -12.65 6.49 8.08
N ILE A 81 -13.07 7.65 8.61
CA ILE A 81 -12.69 8.95 8.06
C ILE A 81 -11.16 9.13 8.12
N ILE A 82 -10.54 8.84 9.27
CA ILE A 82 -9.09 8.95 9.44
C ILE A 82 -8.36 8.01 8.47
N ALA A 83 -8.82 6.76 8.35
CA ALA A 83 -8.23 5.79 7.42
C ALA A 83 -8.29 6.29 5.97
N LEU A 84 -9.43 6.83 5.53
CA LEU A 84 -9.58 7.39 4.19
C LEU A 84 -8.67 8.59 3.95
N VAL A 85 -8.56 9.51 4.90
CA VAL A 85 -7.67 10.68 4.79
C VAL A 85 -6.21 10.24 4.69
N LEU A 86 -5.78 9.28 5.51
CA LEU A 86 -4.40 8.77 5.46
C LEU A 86 -4.11 8.03 4.15
N LEU A 87 -5.05 7.21 3.67
CA LEU A 87 -4.91 6.53 2.37
C LEU A 87 -4.84 7.54 1.21
N TYR A 88 -5.64 8.61 1.27
CA TYR A 88 -5.60 9.69 0.29
C TYR A 88 -4.25 10.41 0.28
N ILE A 89 -3.71 10.73 1.46
CA ILE A 89 -2.38 11.34 1.57
C ILE A 89 -1.30 10.42 0.98
N ILE A 90 -1.32 9.13 1.31
CA ILE A 90 -0.36 8.17 0.75
C ILE A 90 -0.49 8.05 -0.76
N TYR A 91 -1.70 8.06 -1.29
CA TYR A 91 -1.94 8.06 -2.73
C TYR A 91 -1.26 9.26 -3.41
N TYR A 92 -1.41 10.48 -2.87
CA TYR A 92 -0.74 11.65 -3.42
C TYR A 92 0.80 11.55 -3.33
N ILE A 93 1.32 11.07 -2.19
CA ILE A 93 2.76 10.85 -2.02
C ILE A 93 3.25 9.81 -3.04
N PHE A 94 2.49 8.75 -3.29
CA PHE A 94 2.82 7.72 -4.27
C PHE A 94 2.91 8.30 -5.68
N TYR A 95 1.90 9.03 -6.13
CA TYR A 95 1.91 9.66 -7.46
C TYR A 95 3.06 10.64 -7.62
N TRP A 96 3.31 11.47 -6.60
CA TRP A 96 4.42 12.40 -6.61
C TRP A 96 5.77 11.67 -6.64
N TYR A 97 5.92 10.61 -5.86
CA TYR A 97 7.14 9.81 -5.80
C TYR A 97 7.41 9.04 -7.11
N VAL A 98 6.37 8.47 -7.73
CA VAL A 98 6.48 7.84 -9.06
C VAL A 98 6.85 8.88 -10.11
N GLY A 99 6.17 10.03 -10.12
CA GLY A 99 6.45 11.13 -11.05
C GLY A 99 7.89 11.63 -10.94
N ILE A 100 8.40 11.85 -9.73
CA ILE A 100 9.80 12.25 -9.53
C ILE A 100 10.77 11.13 -9.85
N SER A 101 10.47 9.90 -9.44
CA SER A 101 11.35 8.76 -9.72
C SER A 101 11.52 8.57 -11.22
N GLY A 102 10.45 8.70 -12.01
CA GLY A 102 10.52 8.66 -13.47
C GLY A 102 11.23 9.85 -14.14
N LEU A 103 11.42 10.97 -13.41
CA LEU A 103 12.15 12.14 -13.90
C LEU A 103 13.66 12.08 -13.60
N ILE A 104 14.07 11.37 -12.54
CA ILE A 104 15.45 11.39 -12.01
C ILE A 104 16.25 10.18 -12.49
N ASP A 105 15.66 8.99 -12.44
CA ASP A 105 16.26 7.75 -12.92
C ASP A 105 15.26 7.14 -13.88
N ASP A 106 15.67 6.64 -15.05
CA ASP A 106 14.81 5.72 -15.77
C ASP A 106 14.62 4.49 -14.85
N PRO A 107 13.47 4.31 -14.17
CA PRO A 107 13.28 3.23 -13.21
C PRO A 107 13.29 1.87 -13.91
N PHE A 108 13.29 1.91 -15.25
CA PHE A 108 13.23 0.82 -16.20
C PHE A 108 14.49 0.74 -17.07
N ALA A 109 15.49 1.61 -16.85
CA ALA A 109 16.80 1.47 -17.47
C ALA A 109 17.41 0.13 -17.03
N GLN A 110 17.71 -0.68 -18.04
CA GLN A 110 18.11 -2.07 -17.93
C GLN A 110 19.48 -2.25 -17.29
#